data_AF-A0A928YIR1-F1
#
_entry.id   AF-A0A928YIR1-F1
#
_cell.length_a   1.000
_cell.length_b   1.000
_cell.length_c   1.000
_cell.angle_alpha   90.00
_cell.angle_beta   90.00
_cell.angle_gamma   90.00
#
_symmetry.space_group_name_H-M   'P 1'
#
loop_
_entity.id
_entity.type
_entity.pdbx_description
1 polymer ?
#
loop_
_entity_poly.entity_id
_entity_poly.type
_entity_poly.pdbx_seq_one_letter_code
_entity_poly.pdbx_strand_id
1 'polypeptide(L)'
;MEENLVQETQIQEQEPTFVDNSLIESKTTTSEEVNQIQDYGQSYSEDPSNELILGKFKNVDELVKAYTELQRFQGENSKELGELRKESSSMNLLRDSLEEAIALSKEMSEIISADKEKYNQAEYFQEPSFRELYKEAITAIGKNLDTDKFVDLLETYVKSRISAYDKSKQAQVETQQVIDSMTYEKNSKTSFTPPKKHFDEMTTQEIDELLEKFI
;
A
#
# COMPACT_ATOMS: atom_id res chain seq x y z
N MET A 1 4.39 -6.59 -42.99
CA MET A 1 5.42 -7.58 -42.62
C MET A 1 5.91 -7.15 -41.25
N GLU A 2 5.22 -7.61 -40.21
CA GLU A 2 5.58 -8.84 -39.45
C GLU A 2 6.76 -8.52 -38.52
N GLU A 3 6.76 -8.73 -37.21
CA GLU A 3 5.85 -9.38 -36.27
C GLU A 3 6.14 -8.83 -34.86
N ASN A 4 5.10 -8.87 -34.02
CA ASN A 4 5.08 -8.66 -32.58
C ASN A 4 6.05 -9.58 -31.83
N LEU A 5 6.64 -9.08 -30.72
CA LEU A 5 6.91 -9.92 -29.56
C LEU A 5 6.83 -9.09 -28.27
N VAL A 6 5.60 -8.90 -27.79
CA VAL A 6 5.31 -8.52 -26.40
C VAL A 6 5.17 -9.83 -25.62
N GLN A 7 6.05 -10.07 -24.65
CA GLN A 7 5.86 -11.13 -23.66
C GLN A 7 4.89 -10.63 -22.59
N GLU A 8 3.61 -10.98 -22.76
CA GLU A 8 2.61 -10.93 -21.70
C GLU A 8 2.87 -12.09 -20.74
N THR A 9 3.18 -11.77 -19.47
CA THR A 9 3.09 -12.74 -18.38
C THR A 9 1.69 -12.67 -17.81
N GLN A 10 0.83 -13.61 -18.20
CA GLN A 10 -0.49 -13.80 -17.60
C GLN A 10 -0.31 -14.40 -16.20
N ILE A 11 -0.72 -13.66 -15.17
CA ILE A 11 -0.96 -14.21 -13.83
C ILE A 11 -2.44 -14.58 -13.81
N GLN A 12 -2.71 -15.88 -13.80
CA GLN A 12 -4.04 -16.44 -13.70
C GLN A 12 -4.51 -16.35 -12.24
N GLU A 13 -5.54 -15.54 -11.98
CA GLU A 13 -6.26 -15.50 -10.71
C GLU A 13 -6.94 -16.86 -10.47
N GLN A 14 -6.56 -17.56 -9.39
CA GLN A 14 -7.33 -18.66 -8.85
C GLN A 14 -8.07 -18.17 -7.61
N GLU A 15 -9.40 -18.19 -7.68
CA GLU A 15 -10.28 -17.93 -6.55
C GLU A 15 -10.12 -19.02 -5.47
N PRO A 16 -10.19 -18.67 -4.17
CA PRO A 16 -10.15 -19.67 -3.10
C PRO A 16 -11.46 -20.45 -3.04
N THR A 17 -11.39 -21.76 -3.25
CA THR A 17 -12.53 -22.67 -3.09
C THR A 17 -12.78 -22.93 -1.59
N PHE A 18 -13.98 -22.57 -1.15
CA PHE A 18 -14.50 -22.82 0.20
C PHE A 18 -14.94 -24.29 0.29
N VAL A 19 -14.32 -25.09 1.17
CA VAL A 19 -14.76 -26.47 1.44
C VAL A 19 -15.74 -26.43 2.60
N ASP A 20 -17.03 -26.56 2.27
CA ASP A 20 -18.15 -26.68 3.20
C ASP A 20 -18.19 -28.11 3.78
N ASN A 21 -18.08 -28.22 5.11
CA ASN A 21 -18.06 -29.48 5.84
C ASN A 21 -19.39 -29.71 6.58
N SER A 22 -20.51 -29.52 5.87
CA SER A 22 -21.84 -29.82 6.38
C SER A 22 -22.51 -30.94 5.57
N LEU A 23 -22.28 -32.21 5.95
CA LEU A 23 -23.30 -33.25 5.76
C LEU A 23 -22.98 -34.48 6.62
N ILE A 24 -23.45 -34.45 7.87
CA ILE A 24 -23.72 -35.66 8.64
C ILE A 24 -25.22 -35.91 8.50
N GLU A 25 -25.61 -36.94 7.74
CA GLU A 25 -26.83 -37.71 8.05
C GLU A 25 -26.90 -39.05 7.29
N SER A 26 -26.64 -40.11 8.06
CA SER A 26 -27.45 -41.33 8.22
C SER A 26 -28.02 -42.11 7.01
N LYS A 27 -27.52 -43.37 6.94
CA LYS A 27 -28.22 -44.64 6.59
C LYS A 27 -28.55 -44.87 5.09
N THR A 28 -28.36 -46.06 4.50
CA THR A 28 -28.71 -47.40 5.03
C THR A 28 -28.09 -48.54 4.18
N THR A 29 -27.67 -49.64 4.85
CA THR A 29 -27.72 -51.09 4.44
C THR A 29 -26.96 -51.58 3.18
N THR A 30 -26.26 -52.73 3.09
CA THR A 30 -26.13 -53.96 3.91
C THR A 30 -24.88 -54.73 3.42
N SER A 31 -24.32 -55.57 4.31
CA SER A 31 -23.66 -56.86 4.06
C SER A 31 -22.26 -56.97 3.44
N GLU A 32 -21.47 -57.79 4.15
CA GLU A 32 -20.38 -58.69 3.72
C GLU A 32 -18.92 -58.17 3.75
N GLU A 33 -18.25 -58.56 4.86
CA GLU A 33 -16.90 -59.14 5.03
C GLU A 33 -15.68 -58.37 4.45
N VAL A 34 -14.56 -58.17 5.15
CA VAL A 34 -13.71 -59.16 5.84
C VAL A 34 -12.86 -58.43 6.90
N ASN A 35 -12.96 -58.85 8.17
CA ASN A 35 -11.99 -58.51 9.21
C ASN A 35 -11.09 -59.73 9.44
N GLN A 36 -9.79 -59.60 9.13
CA GLN A 36 -8.77 -60.57 9.56
C GLN A 36 -8.31 -60.20 10.97
N ILE A 37 -8.71 -61.00 11.95
CA ILE A 37 -8.05 -61.08 13.26
C ILE A 37 -7.23 -62.38 13.21
N GLN A 38 -5.90 -62.26 13.25
CA GLN A 38 -5.00 -63.41 13.38
C GLN A 38 -4.87 -63.81 14.85
N ASP A 39 -5.36 -65.01 15.09
CA ASP A 39 -5.19 -65.89 16.24
C ASP A 39 -3.72 -66.32 16.39
N TYR A 40 -3.17 -66.17 17.59
CA TYR A 40 -2.03 -66.97 18.05
C TYR A 40 -2.43 -67.60 19.39
N GLY A 41 -2.85 -68.85 19.31
CA GLY A 41 -3.20 -69.66 20.47
C GLY A 41 -2.01 -70.00 21.36
N GLN A 42 -2.28 -70.10 22.66
CA GLN A 42 -1.59 -71.00 23.58
C GLN A 42 -2.60 -71.60 24.56
N SER A 43 -2.45 -72.91 24.75
CA SER A 43 -3.29 -73.85 25.47
C SER A 43 -3.31 -73.64 26.98
N TYR A 44 -4.50 -73.78 27.56
CA TYR A 44 -4.74 -73.84 29.00
C TYR A 44 -4.31 -75.19 29.58
N SER A 45 -3.33 -75.18 30.50
CA SER A 45 -3.29 -76.12 31.62
C SER A 45 -2.33 -75.61 32.69
N GLU A 46 -2.83 -74.79 33.62
CA GLU A 46 -2.39 -74.77 35.02
C GLU A 46 -3.39 -73.97 35.87
N ASP A 47 -3.52 -74.39 37.12
CA ASP A 47 -4.51 -74.08 38.16
C ASP A 47 -4.94 -72.60 38.30
N PRO A 48 -6.26 -72.27 38.31
CA PRO A 48 -6.78 -70.90 38.36
C PRO A 48 -6.65 -70.23 39.75
N SER A 49 -5.95 -70.86 40.69
CA SER A 49 -5.78 -70.35 42.06
C SER A 49 -4.44 -69.65 42.31
N ASN A 50 -3.53 -69.60 41.32
CA ASN A 50 -2.22 -68.95 41.44
C ASN A 50 -2.12 -67.57 40.75
N GLU A 51 -3.17 -67.13 40.07
CA GLU A 51 -3.23 -65.79 39.45
C GLU A 51 -4.03 -64.80 40.34
N LEU A 52 -3.90 -64.89 41.67
CA LEU A 52 -4.42 -63.89 42.58
C LEU A 52 -3.71 -62.55 42.36
N ILE A 53 -4.32 -61.70 41.53
CA ILE A 53 -4.34 -60.23 41.60
C ILE A 53 -2.97 -59.60 41.93
N LEU A 54 -1.95 -59.97 41.16
CA LEU A 54 -0.77 -59.15 40.86
C LEU A 54 -0.61 -59.02 39.31
N GLY A 55 -1.75 -59.02 38.60
CA GLY A 55 -1.92 -59.58 37.26
C GLY A 55 -1.62 -58.71 36.02
N LYS A 56 -0.48 -58.02 35.95
CA LYS A 56 0.08 -57.49 34.67
C LYS A 56 1.62 -57.48 34.59
N PHE A 57 2.32 -57.66 35.70
CA PHE A 57 3.79 -57.57 35.78
C PHE A 57 4.35 -58.85 36.37
N LYS A 58 5.41 -59.40 35.77
CA LYS A 58 5.95 -60.72 36.14
C LYS A 58 6.80 -60.67 37.41
N ASN A 59 7.25 -59.49 37.83
CA ASN A 59 8.05 -59.29 39.03
C ASN A 59 7.85 -57.87 39.61
N VAL A 60 8.25 -57.68 40.87
CA VAL A 60 8.15 -56.37 41.57
C VAL A 60 9.00 -55.30 40.87
N ASP A 61 10.12 -55.69 40.27
CA ASP A 61 10.99 -54.77 39.52
C ASP A 61 10.33 -54.22 38.25
N GLU A 62 9.56 -55.03 37.52
CA GLU A 62 8.76 -54.59 36.37
C GLU A 62 7.62 -53.66 36.79
N LEU A 63 6.98 -53.92 37.93
CA LEU A 63 5.98 -53.03 38.49
C LEU A 63 6.58 -51.66 38.84
N VAL A 64 7.76 -51.65 39.47
CA VAL A 64 8.48 -50.39 39.78
C VAL A 64 8.88 -49.68 38.50
N LYS A 65 9.43 -50.39 37.50
CA LYS A 65 9.78 -49.80 36.20
C LYS A 65 8.56 -49.18 35.50
N ALA A 66 7.46 -49.91 35.42
CA ALA A 66 6.24 -49.41 34.79
C ALA A 66 5.65 -48.20 35.53
N TYR A 67 5.72 -48.16 36.86
CA TYR A 67 5.30 -46.99 37.63
C TYR A 67 6.23 -45.79 37.38
N THR A 68 7.55 -46.00 37.32
CA THR A 68 8.49 -44.93 37.00
C THR A 68 8.32 -44.39 35.59
N GLU A 69 8.04 -45.26 34.62
CA GLU A 69 7.73 -44.88 33.23
C GLU A 69 6.40 -44.13 33.15
N LEU A 70 5.36 -44.59 33.86
CA LEU A 70 4.07 -43.91 33.93
C LEU A 70 4.21 -42.51 34.54
N GLN A 71 4.97 -42.38 35.64
CA GLN A 71 5.24 -41.10 36.26
C GLN A 71 6.02 -40.17 35.32
N ARG A 72 7.00 -40.70 34.57
CA ARG A 72 7.73 -39.93 33.56
C ARG A 72 6.80 -39.48 32.43
N PHE A 73 5.97 -40.38 31.92
CA PHE A 73 5.01 -40.10 30.85
C PHE A 73 3.96 -39.08 31.27
N GLN A 74 3.46 -39.15 32.50
CA GLN A 74 2.55 -38.13 33.05
C GLN A 74 3.23 -36.75 33.15
N GLY A 75 4.51 -36.71 33.52
CA GLY A 75 5.31 -35.49 33.52
C GLY A 75 5.54 -34.91 32.12
N GLU A 76 5.89 -35.76 31.15
CA GLU A 76 6.06 -35.38 29.73
C GLU A 76 4.75 -34.85 29.14
N ASN A 77 3.63 -35.54 29.33
CA ASN A 77 2.31 -35.09 28.87
C ASN A 77 1.88 -33.79 29.54
N SER A 78 2.20 -33.59 30.81
CA SER A 78 1.89 -32.33 31.51
C SER A 78 2.69 -31.16 30.93
N LYS A 79 3.94 -31.41 30.55
CA LYS A 79 4.79 -30.42 29.89
C LYS A 79 4.28 -30.09 28.49
N GLU A 80 3.97 -31.09 27.67
CA GLU A 80 3.41 -30.92 26.34
C GLU A 80 2.07 -30.17 26.39
N LEU A 81 1.17 -30.54 27.32
CA LEU A 81 -0.09 -29.82 27.54
C LEU A 81 0.14 -28.36 27.95
N GLY A 82 1.18 -28.08 28.74
CA GLY A 82 1.59 -26.73 29.07
C GLY A 82 2.07 -25.92 27.86
N GLU A 83 2.86 -26.54 26.98
CA GLU A 83 3.32 -25.95 25.72
C GLU A 83 2.16 -25.68 24.77
N LEU A 84 1.25 -26.65 24.59
CA LEU A 84 0.03 -26.50 23.77
C LEU A 84 -0.89 -25.39 24.27
N ARG A 85 -1.05 -25.23 25.59
CA ARG A 85 -1.83 -24.12 26.15
C ARG A 85 -1.18 -22.77 25.87
N LYS A 86 0.15 -22.69 25.94
CA LYS A 86 0.89 -21.47 25.61
C LYS A 86 0.75 -21.13 24.13
N GLU A 87 0.88 -22.12 23.26
CA GLU A 87 0.70 -21.97 21.81
C GLU A 87 -0.73 -21.55 21.46
N SER A 88 -1.74 -22.20 22.05
CA SER A 88 -3.15 -21.83 21.89
C SER A 88 -3.42 -20.38 22.34
N SER A 89 -2.80 -19.94 23.43
CA SER A 89 -2.91 -18.56 23.91
C SER A 89 -2.30 -17.57 22.90
N SER A 90 -1.13 -17.88 22.33
CA SER A 90 -0.56 -17.06 21.26
C SER A 90 -1.39 -17.06 19.99
N MET A 91 -2.01 -18.19 19.64
CA MET A 91 -2.88 -18.29 18.47
C MET A 91 -4.15 -17.46 18.63
N ASN A 92 -4.73 -17.42 19.84
CA ASN A 92 -5.86 -16.55 20.14
C ASN A 92 -5.48 -15.07 20.03
N LEU A 93 -4.32 -14.67 20.56
CA LEU A 93 -3.83 -13.29 20.41
C LEU A 93 -3.64 -12.90 18.94
N LEU A 94 -3.07 -13.81 18.13
CA LEU A 94 -2.91 -13.59 16.70
C LEU A 94 -4.27 -13.47 16.00
N ARG A 95 -5.23 -14.34 16.35
CA ARG A 95 -6.60 -14.29 15.83
C ARG A 95 -7.26 -12.94 16.14
N ASP A 96 -7.19 -12.48 17.39
CA ASP A 96 -7.77 -11.22 17.80
C ASP A 96 -7.12 -10.03 17.07
N SER A 97 -5.79 -10.04 16.92
CA SER A 97 -5.06 -9.01 16.16
C SER A 97 -5.43 -9.00 14.67
N LEU A 98 -5.72 -10.17 14.09
CA LEU A 98 -6.13 -10.29 12.69
C LEU A 98 -7.57 -9.82 12.50
N GLU A 99 -8.45 -10.11 13.45
CA GLU A 99 -9.82 -9.60 13.47
C GLU A 99 -9.83 -8.07 13.57
N GLU A 100 -8.98 -7.48 14.43
CA GLU A 100 -8.79 -6.03 14.53
C GLU A 100 -8.24 -5.43 13.22
N ALA A 101 -7.24 -6.06 12.60
CA ALA A 101 -6.68 -5.61 11.33
C ALA A 101 -7.71 -5.64 10.18
N ILE A 102 -8.54 -6.71 10.12
CA ILE A 102 -9.63 -6.80 9.15
C ILE A 102 -10.65 -5.70 9.39
N ALA A 103 -11.08 -5.50 10.64
CA ALA A 103 -12.04 -4.46 10.99
C ALA A 103 -11.54 -3.06 10.58
N LEU A 104 -10.27 -2.75 10.88
CA LEU A 104 -9.64 -1.49 10.50
C LEU A 104 -9.52 -1.32 8.99
N SER A 105 -9.21 -2.40 8.25
CA SER A 105 -9.16 -2.36 6.78
C SER A 105 -10.53 -2.06 6.16
N LYS A 106 -11.60 -2.61 6.74
CA LYS A 106 -12.97 -2.38 6.29
C LYS A 106 -13.40 -0.94 6.54
N GLU A 107 -13.18 -0.43 7.75
CA GLU A 107 -13.45 0.97 8.10
C GLU A 107 -12.72 1.94 7.17
N MET A 108 -11.44 1.66 6.88
CA MET A 108 -10.65 2.45 5.94
C MET A 108 -11.23 2.44 4.52
N SER A 109 -11.68 1.27 4.04
CA SER A 109 -12.34 1.18 2.73
C SER A 109 -13.64 1.98 2.69
N GLU A 110 -14.39 2.02 3.79
CA GLU A 110 -15.62 2.81 3.90
C GLU A 110 -15.31 4.31 3.83
N ILE A 111 -14.28 4.79 4.56
CA ILE A 111 -13.83 6.19 4.50
C ILE A 111 -13.41 6.56 3.07
N ILE A 112 -12.58 5.73 2.43
CA ILE A 112 -12.13 5.97 1.05
C ILE A 112 -13.32 6.03 0.09
N SER A 113 -14.32 5.17 0.26
CA SER A 113 -15.53 5.22 -0.58
C SER A 113 -16.34 6.49 -0.37
N ALA A 114 -16.51 6.94 0.88
CA ALA A 114 -17.23 8.17 1.20
C ALA A 114 -16.51 9.42 0.65
N ASP A 115 -15.19 9.47 0.79
CA ASP A 115 -14.38 10.55 0.23
C ASP A 115 -14.37 10.54 -1.29
N LYS A 116 -14.31 9.35 -1.91
CA LYS A 116 -14.41 9.21 -3.35
C LYS A 116 -15.74 9.72 -3.89
N GLU A 117 -16.84 9.49 -3.18
CA GLU A 117 -18.16 10.04 -3.56
C GLU A 117 -18.19 11.57 -3.40
N LYS A 118 -17.68 12.09 -2.28
CA LYS A 118 -17.66 13.53 -1.98
C LYS A 118 -16.80 14.32 -2.96
N TYR A 119 -15.63 13.80 -3.31
CA TYR A 119 -14.65 14.43 -4.19
C TYR A 119 -14.63 13.79 -5.58
N ASN A 120 -15.78 13.31 -6.06
CA ASN A 120 -15.93 12.75 -7.41
C ASN A 120 -15.99 13.83 -8.51
N GLN A 121 -15.06 14.78 -8.49
CA GLN A 121 -14.97 15.85 -9.48
C GLN A 121 -13.73 15.67 -10.35
N ALA A 122 -13.72 16.36 -11.49
CA ALA A 122 -12.63 16.28 -12.48
C ALA A 122 -11.28 16.68 -11.89
N GLU A 123 -11.30 17.57 -10.91
CA GLU A 123 -10.17 18.20 -10.24
C GLU A 123 -9.54 17.33 -9.14
N TYR A 124 -10.25 16.30 -8.67
CA TYR A 124 -9.82 15.45 -7.56
C TYR A 124 -9.72 13.97 -7.98
N PHE A 125 -10.65 13.09 -7.58
CA PHE A 125 -10.52 11.64 -7.78
C PHE A 125 -10.59 11.19 -9.25
N GLN A 126 -11.02 12.03 -10.17
CA GLN A 126 -10.89 11.74 -11.61
C GLN A 126 -9.45 11.95 -12.11
N GLU A 127 -8.69 12.83 -11.46
CA GLU A 127 -7.31 13.16 -11.80
C GLU A 127 -6.33 12.13 -11.19
N PRO A 128 -5.42 11.53 -11.98
CA PRO A 128 -4.48 10.52 -11.48
C PRO A 128 -3.54 11.00 -10.36
N SER A 129 -3.00 12.22 -10.47
CA SER A 129 -2.01 12.75 -9.52
C SER A 129 -2.60 12.98 -8.14
N PHE A 130 -3.84 13.48 -8.06
CA PHE A 130 -4.58 13.64 -6.81
C PHE A 130 -4.84 12.28 -6.16
N ARG A 131 -5.24 11.26 -6.95
CA ARG A 131 -5.44 9.90 -6.41
C ARG A 131 -4.17 9.32 -5.80
N GLU A 132 -3.02 9.51 -6.46
CA GLU A 132 -1.74 9.04 -5.93
C GLU A 132 -1.35 9.78 -4.65
N LEU A 133 -1.49 11.10 -4.65
CA LEU A 133 -1.19 11.93 -3.48
C LEU A 133 -2.08 11.57 -2.29
N TYR A 134 -3.39 11.42 -2.54
CA TYR A 134 -4.35 11.06 -1.52
C TYR A 134 -4.12 9.63 -1.00
N LYS A 135 -3.78 8.68 -1.88
CA LYS A 135 -3.39 7.31 -1.48
C LYS A 135 -2.19 7.33 -0.54
N GLU A 136 -1.17 8.12 -0.83
CA GLU A 136 0.01 8.25 0.02
C GLU A 136 -0.36 8.90 1.36
N ALA A 137 -1.19 9.95 1.35
CA ALA A 137 -1.66 10.62 2.57
C ALA A 137 -2.45 9.67 3.47
N ILE A 138 -3.36 8.88 2.90
CA ILE A 138 -4.13 7.86 3.62
C ILE A 138 -3.23 6.74 4.15
N THR A 139 -2.23 6.31 3.38
CA THR A 139 -1.30 5.25 3.81
C THR A 139 -0.43 5.71 4.97
N ALA A 140 -0.02 6.98 4.97
CA ALA A 140 0.83 7.56 6.01
C ALA A 140 0.06 7.88 7.30
N ILE A 141 -1.14 8.44 7.21
CA ILE A 141 -1.89 8.95 8.37
C ILE A 141 -2.92 7.92 8.88
N GLY A 142 -3.38 7.03 8.02
CA GLY A 142 -4.39 6.05 8.37
C GLY A 142 -5.78 6.68 8.52
N LYS A 143 -6.62 6.07 9.36
CA LYS A 143 -7.98 6.51 9.68
C LYS A 143 -8.11 7.94 10.21
N ASN A 144 -7.02 8.53 10.69
CA ASN A 144 -7.01 9.87 11.28
C ASN A 144 -6.85 10.97 10.22
N LEU A 145 -6.85 10.63 8.93
CA LEU A 145 -6.76 11.61 7.87
C LEU A 145 -8.08 12.40 7.81
N ASP A 146 -7.98 13.69 8.07
CA ASP A 146 -9.05 14.64 7.77
C ASP A 146 -8.94 15.05 6.30
N THR A 147 -9.74 14.40 5.46
CA THR A 147 -9.72 14.59 4.01
C THR A 147 -10.10 16.02 3.61
N ASP A 148 -11.05 16.64 4.31
CA ASP A 148 -11.48 18.01 4.00
C ASP A 148 -10.34 18.99 4.23
N LYS A 149 -9.70 18.88 5.39
CA LYS A 149 -8.54 19.72 5.71
C LYS A 149 -7.37 19.43 4.77
N PHE A 150 -7.15 18.18 4.39
CA PHE A 150 -6.11 17.80 3.43
C PHE A 150 -6.34 18.49 2.07
N VAL A 151 -7.57 18.44 1.55
CA VAL A 151 -7.95 19.08 0.29
C VAL A 151 -7.80 20.61 0.38
N ASP A 152 -8.29 21.23 1.46
CA ASP A 152 -8.17 22.67 1.68
C ASP A 152 -6.70 23.15 1.70
N LEU A 153 -5.82 22.40 2.37
CA LEU A 153 -4.38 22.69 2.40
C LEU A 153 -3.75 22.54 1.02
N LEU A 154 -4.12 21.49 0.30
CA LEU A 154 -3.62 21.23 -1.04
C LEU A 154 -4.03 22.37 -2.00
N GLU A 155 -5.29 22.75 -1.99
CA GLU A 155 -5.79 23.87 -2.80
C GLU A 155 -5.10 25.18 -2.47
N THR A 156 -4.93 25.48 -1.19
CA THR A 156 -4.26 26.71 -0.75
C THR A 156 -2.82 26.74 -1.24
N TYR A 157 -2.12 25.61 -1.17
CA TYR A 157 -0.77 25.46 -1.68
C TYR A 157 -0.70 25.65 -3.20
N VAL A 158 -1.59 24.99 -3.95
CA VAL A 158 -1.63 25.09 -5.42
C VAL A 158 -1.95 26.53 -5.85
N LYS A 159 -2.95 27.18 -5.24
CA LYS A 159 -3.30 28.59 -5.49
C LYS A 159 -2.11 29.52 -5.24
N SER A 160 -1.40 29.32 -4.13
CA SER A 160 -0.19 30.08 -3.80
C SER A 160 0.90 29.90 -4.86
N ARG A 161 1.12 28.67 -5.32
CA ARG A 161 2.15 28.37 -6.33
C ARG A 161 1.83 28.97 -7.70
N ILE A 162 0.57 28.89 -8.13
CA ILE A 162 0.10 29.53 -9.37
C ILE A 162 0.29 31.04 -9.28
N SER A 163 -0.13 31.67 -8.16
CA SER A 163 0.04 33.11 -7.96
C SER A 163 1.51 33.55 -8.03
N ALA A 164 2.42 32.77 -7.44
CA ALA A 164 3.86 33.05 -7.51
C ALA A 164 4.40 32.92 -8.94
N TYR A 165 3.93 31.94 -9.70
CA TYR A 165 4.30 31.74 -11.10
C TYR A 165 3.79 32.89 -11.98
N ASP A 166 2.53 33.30 -11.82
CA ASP A 166 1.94 34.39 -12.59
C ASP A 166 2.63 35.72 -12.33
N LYS A 167 2.97 36.01 -11.07
CA LYS A 167 3.78 37.20 -10.72
C LYS A 167 5.15 37.19 -11.39
N SER A 168 5.82 36.04 -11.41
CA SER A 168 7.11 35.88 -12.09
C SER A 168 6.99 36.12 -13.60
N LYS A 169 5.97 35.54 -14.23
CA LYS A 169 5.68 35.72 -15.65
C LYS A 169 5.34 37.17 -15.99
N GLN A 170 4.53 37.84 -15.17
CA GLN A 170 4.20 39.27 -15.33
C GLN A 170 5.46 40.13 -15.23
N ALA A 171 6.31 39.90 -14.23
CA ALA A 171 7.57 40.63 -14.10
C ALA A 171 8.49 40.46 -15.32
N GLN A 172 8.53 39.26 -15.93
CA GLN A 172 9.27 39.03 -17.17
C GLN A 172 8.68 39.80 -18.35
N VAL A 173 7.35 39.82 -18.49
CA VAL A 173 6.66 40.57 -19.55
C VAL A 173 6.91 42.07 -19.41
N GLU A 174 6.76 42.62 -18.20
CA GLU A 174 7.04 44.04 -17.91
C GLU A 174 8.50 44.39 -18.20
N THR A 175 9.44 43.53 -17.79
CA THR A 175 10.86 43.72 -18.07
C THR A 175 11.13 43.74 -19.58
N GLN A 176 10.53 42.82 -20.34
CA GLN A 176 10.69 42.78 -21.79
C GLN A 176 10.09 44.03 -22.46
N GLN A 177 8.91 44.48 -22.03
CA GLN A 177 8.30 45.71 -22.54
C GLN A 177 9.18 46.94 -22.27
N VAL A 178 9.79 47.03 -21.09
CA VAL A 178 10.74 48.10 -20.75
C VAL A 178 11.99 48.01 -21.63
N ILE A 179 12.58 46.82 -21.79
CA ILE A 179 13.75 46.61 -22.67
C ILE A 179 13.42 47.01 -24.10
N ASP A 180 12.28 46.57 -24.64
CA ASP A 180 11.85 46.90 -26.00
C ASP A 180 11.70 48.41 -26.15
N SER A 181 11.03 49.08 -25.21
CA SER A 181 10.87 50.54 -25.22
C SER A 181 12.21 51.31 -25.14
N MET A 182 13.16 50.87 -24.31
CA MET A 182 14.50 51.46 -24.24
C MET A 182 15.28 51.25 -25.56
N THR A 183 15.05 50.15 -26.26
CA THR A 183 15.72 49.83 -27.52
C THR A 183 15.21 50.74 -28.66
N TYR A 184 13.91 51.04 -28.68
CA TYR A 184 13.34 52.03 -29.60
C TYR A 184 13.81 53.46 -29.31
N GLU A 185 13.90 53.88 -28.04
CA GLU A 185 14.42 55.21 -27.68
C GLU A 185 15.89 55.39 -28.09
N LYS A 186 16.74 54.36 -27.90
CA LYS A 186 18.14 54.41 -28.37
C LYS A 186 18.27 54.54 -29.88
N ASN A 187 17.35 53.94 -30.65
CA ASN A 187 17.36 53.99 -32.11
C ASN A 187 16.62 55.20 -32.71
N SER A 188 15.88 55.97 -31.90
CA SER A 188 15.18 57.19 -32.35
C SER A 188 16.01 58.48 -32.23
N LYS A 189 17.29 58.40 -31.84
CA LYS A 189 18.22 59.50 -32.11
C LYS A 189 18.43 59.56 -33.61
N THR A 190 17.66 60.43 -34.27
CA THR A 190 17.97 61.01 -35.57
C THR A 190 19.49 61.11 -35.69
N SER A 191 20.07 60.28 -36.55
CA SER A 191 21.47 60.38 -36.93
C SER A 191 21.66 61.78 -37.51
N PHE A 192 22.06 62.72 -36.66
CA PHE A 192 22.52 64.02 -37.10
C PHE A 192 23.88 63.78 -37.73
N THR A 193 23.89 63.56 -39.04
CA THR A 193 25.13 63.62 -39.81
C THR A 193 25.70 65.03 -39.65
N PRO A 194 26.88 65.20 -39.03
CA PRO A 194 27.45 66.53 -38.87
C PRO A 194 27.64 67.18 -40.24
N PRO A 195 27.39 68.49 -40.36
CA PRO A 195 27.55 69.18 -41.63
C PRO A 195 28.99 69.03 -42.12
N LYS A 196 29.15 68.71 -43.41
CA LYS A 196 30.46 68.50 -44.04
C LYS A 196 31.28 69.79 -44.19
N LYS A 197 30.65 70.95 -44.04
CA LYS A 197 31.25 72.28 -44.15
C LYS A 197 31.25 72.96 -42.78
N HIS A 198 32.30 73.73 -42.51
CA HIS A 198 32.33 74.60 -41.32
C HIS A 198 31.35 75.76 -41.49
N PHE A 199 30.86 76.33 -40.37
CA PHE A 199 29.88 77.44 -40.40
C PHE A 199 30.33 78.65 -41.23
N ASP A 200 31.65 78.88 -41.30
CA ASP A 200 32.25 79.98 -42.07
C ASP A 200 32.25 79.75 -43.60
N GLU A 201 32.01 78.51 -44.03
CA GLU A 201 31.98 78.08 -45.44
C GLU A 201 30.56 77.87 -45.97
N MET A 202 29.55 78.10 -45.11
CA MET A 202 28.15 77.92 -45.45
C MET A 202 27.50 79.24 -45.82
N THR A 203 26.64 79.20 -46.84
CA THR A 203 25.81 80.34 -47.22
C THR A 203 24.71 80.55 -46.19
N THR A 204 24.18 81.78 -46.09
CA THR A 204 23.12 82.12 -45.13
C THR A 204 21.88 81.23 -45.26
N GLN A 205 21.57 80.78 -46.48
CA GLN A 205 20.45 79.86 -46.75
C GLN A 205 20.72 78.44 -46.22
N GLU A 206 21.94 77.92 -46.35
CA GLU A 206 22.30 76.60 -45.79
C GLU A 206 22.33 76.61 -44.25
N ILE A 207 22.62 77.77 -43.64
CA ILE A 207 22.59 77.97 -42.19
C ILE A 207 21.14 78.01 -41.68
N ASP A 208 20.26 78.75 -42.36
CA ASP A 208 18.84 78.83 -42.01
C ASP A 208 18.17 77.45 -42.14
N GLU A 209 18.49 76.68 -43.19
CA GLU A 209 17.96 75.33 -43.41
C GLU A 209 18.48 74.31 -42.37
N LEU A 210 19.70 74.51 -41.86
CA LEU A 210 20.21 73.75 -40.70
C LEU A 210 19.50 74.14 -39.41
N LEU A 211 19.29 75.44 -39.17
CA LEU A 211 18.59 75.96 -38.00
C LEU A 211 17.13 75.48 -37.95
N GLU A 212 16.44 75.46 -39.10
CA GLU A 212 15.07 74.95 -39.22
C GLU A 212 14.98 73.44 -38.96
N LYS A 213 16.07 72.68 -39.16
CA LYS A 213 16.19 71.27 -38.76
C LYS A 213 16.44 71.06 -37.26
N PHE A 214 16.83 72.09 -36.53
CA PHE A 214 17.16 72.05 -35.11
C PHE A 214 16.09 72.63 -34.17
N ILE A 215 15.09 73.33 -34.73
CA ILE A 215 13.93 73.91 -34.02
C ILE A 215 12.71 73.01 -34.21
#